data_AF-A0AAZ1WWI6-F1
#
_entry.id   AF-A0AAZ1WWI6-F1
#
_cell.length_a   1.000
_cell.length_b   1.000
_cell.length_c   1.000
_cell.angle_alpha   90.00
_cell.angle_beta   90.00
_cell.angle_gamma   90.00
#
_symmetry.space_group_name_H-M   'P 1'
#
loop_
_entity.id
_entity.type
_entity.pdbx_description
1 polymer ?
#
loop_
_entity_poly.entity_id
_entity_poly.type
_entity_poly.pdbx_seq_one_letter_code
_entity_poly.pdbx_strand_id
1 'polypeptide(L)'
;MFLFSQVRVCGEDEDTQAQDDELSLSVNELPPAPTVERASLWICRGNLKINSVLSHLCCYSLRDDVDDLEDLGFPPPPSPFFSAILAAFQPTVCDDAEEAWRCHINQLVTDSDGSCAVYTFQVFSSLFKNIQGKFCTLTKDVATYLGEGLRGIGSKFLRSSQMLTTCSDCPTIYIDADTIMSYGLLEKMKFSALELQEYLDTYNTKEEAAVSWLRNCKDTFPRCPGDSVVTCQPGDSEEKQMESLAQLELCQRLYKLHFQLLLLFQSYCSLIGQVHAISSVPELLNMSRELTDLKSSLQAAEAVAAMVVPSFPTSEAAVQAILECLRNHEFTKAVRYIQECRRQWPNGVFGGSSESEVQTLLNVYFRHQTLGQTGTIALVGSRQDLSLICSKLLELNGEIRDMIRHAQGYRVVTTYLPDSSASATSL
;
A
#
# COMPACT_ATOMS: atom_id res chain seq x y z
N MET A 1 -8.61 14.97 21.41
CA MET A 1 -8.03 16.25 21.83
C MET A 1 -6.58 16.29 21.36
N PHE A 2 -6.33 16.89 20.19
CA PHE A 2 -4.97 17.22 19.73
C PHE A 2 -5.03 18.59 19.06
N LEU A 3 -4.35 19.54 19.68
CA LEU A 3 -4.18 20.93 19.25
C LEU A 3 -3.04 20.98 18.23
N PHE A 4 -3.33 21.49 17.03
CA PHE A 4 -2.30 22.04 16.16
C PHE A 4 -1.96 23.45 16.65
N SER A 5 -0.70 23.68 17.05
CA SER A 5 -0.21 25.01 17.39
C SER A 5 0.04 25.79 16.10
N GLN A 6 -0.88 26.69 15.80
CA GLN A 6 -0.77 27.69 14.74
C GLN A 6 0.04 28.86 15.30
N VAL A 7 1.28 29.04 14.86
CA VAL A 7 2.06 30.25 15.19
C VAL A 7 1.54 31.37 14.30
N ARG A 8 0.73 32.24 14.89
CA ARG A 8 0.29 33.53 14.37
C ARG A 8 1.14 34.59 15.07
N VAL A 9 1.91 35.36 14.32
CA VAL A 9 2.51 36.61 14.82
C VAL A 9 1.88 37.73 14.00
N CYS A 10 1.19 38.64 14.67
CA CYS A 10 0.62 39.87 14.12
C CYS A 10 1.11 41.02 15.00
N GLY A 11 1.57 42.09 14.36
CA GLY A 11 2.01 43.33 15.00
C GLY A 11 2.46 44.33 13.93
N GLU A 12 1.55 45.23 13.59
CA GLU A 12 1.64 46.46 12.78
C GLU A 12 2.68 47.43 13.42
N ASP A 13 3.33 48.43 12.80
CA ASP A 13 2.90 49.46 11.86
C ASP A 13 4.12 50.26 11.28
N GLU A 14 3.85 50.90 10.14
CA GLU A 14 4.33 52.19 9.60
C GLU A 14 5.82 52.49 9.21
N ASP A 15 5.96 52.74 7.89
CA ASP A 15 6.63 53.85 7.19
C ASP A 15 8.08 54.25 7.48
N THR A 16 8.96 54.05 6.48
CA THR A 16 9.83 55.13 5.98
C THR A 16 10.28 54.89 4.53
N GLN A 17 10.09 55.92 3.69
CA GLN A 17 10.59 56.07 2.31
C GLN A 17 12.13 56.00 2.22
N ALA A 18 12.68 55.47 1.11
CA ALA A 18 13.36 56.26 0.07
C ALA A 18 14.20 55.42 -0.91
N GLN A 19 14.00 55.75 -2.20
CA GLN A 19 14.96 55.84 -3.32
C GLN A 19 15.53 54.55 -3.95
N ASP A 20 14.90 54.22 -5.09
CA ASP A 20 15.44 54.34 -6.46
C ASP A 20 16.92 53.98 -6.70
N ASP A 21 17.12 52.99 -7.57
CA ASP A 21 17.93 53.24 -8.77
C ASP A 21 17.47 52.35 -9.94
N GLU A 22 17.21 53.03 -11.05
CA GLU A 22 16.82 52.53 -12.38
C GLU A 22 17.84 51.52 -12.95
N LEU A 23 17.36 50.61 -13.81
CA LEU A 23 17.73 50.60 -15.24
C LEU A 23 16.83 49.63 -16.01
N SER A 24 16.13 50.19 -16.98
CA SER A 24 15.17 49.61 -17.90
C SER A 24 15.81 48.72 -18.96
N LEU A 25 15.06 47.78 -19.56
CA LEU A 25 14.94 47.61 -21.02
C LEU A 25 13.93 46.51 -21.45
N SER A 26 12.99 46.96 -22.28
CA SER A 26 12.24 46.29 -23.36
C SER A 26 11.32 45.09 -23.11
N VAL A 27 10.05 45.38 -23.36
CA VAL A 27 8.94 44.51 -23.78
C VAL A 27 9.38 43.45 -24.78
N ASN A 28 9.09 42.18 -24.49
CA ASN A 28 8.94 41.14 -25.50
C ASN A 28 7.67 40.34 -25.21
N GLU A 29 6.90 40.13 -26.26
CA GLU A 29 5.57 39.53 -26.30
C GLU A 29 5.53 38.10 -25.73
N LEU A 30 4.41 37.79 -25.08
CA LEU A 30 4.06 36.46 -24.58
C LEU A 30 3.71 35.53 -25.78
N PRO A 31 4.26 34.32 -25.90
CA PRO A 31 3.74 33.34 -26.84
C PRO A 31 2.47 32.66 -26.26
N PRO A 32 1.54 32.22 -27.13
CA PRO A 32 0.23 31.73 -26.71
C PRO A 32 0.31 30.34 -26.06
N ALA A 33 -0.59 30.11 -25.10
CA ALA A 33 -0.76 28.84 -24.40
C ALA A 33 -1.05 27.68 -25.39
N PRO A 34 -0.41 26.51 -25.24
CA PRO A 34 -0.79 25.34 -25.99
C PRO A 34 -2.06 24.72 -25.40
N THR A 35 -3.04 24.56 -26.29
CA THR A 35 -4.29 23.83 -26.14
C THR A 35 -4.10 22.43 -25.56
N VAL A 36 -5.00 22.06 -24.66
CA VAL A 36 -5.15 20.74 -24.04
C VAL A 36 -5.30 19.66 -25.12
N GLU A 37 -4.21 18.95 -25.41
CA GLU A 37 -4.25 17.73 -26.20
C GLU A 37 -4.63 16.55 -25.30
N ARG A 38 -5.87 16.13 -25.49
CA ARG A 38 -6.50 14.86 -25.13
C ARG A 38 -5.48 13.76 -24.77
N ALA A 39 -5.33 13.50 -23.47
CA ALA A 39 -4.57 12.38 -22.94
C ALA A 39 -5.02 11.09 -23.64
N SER A 40 -4.12 10.48 -24.39
CA SER A 40 -4.38 9.23 -25.09
C SER A 40 -4.54 8.12 -24.05
N LEU A 41 -5.76 7.62 -23.93
CA LEU A 41 -6.12 6.44 -23.17
C LEU A 41 -5.23 5.27 -23.64
N TRP A 42 -4.20 4.92 -22.86
CA TRP A 42 -3.48 3.67 -23.06
C TRP A 42 -4.39 2.53 -22.60
N ILE A 43 -5.23 2.05 -23.52
CA ILE A 43 -5.93 0.79 -23.36
C ILE A 43 -4.87 -0.30 -23.35
N CYS A 44 -4.72 -0.99 -22.22
CA CYS A 44 -3.94 -2.23 -22.13
C CYS A 44 -4.42 -3.19 -23.22
N ARG A 45 -3.67 -3.30 -24.32
CA ARG A 45 -3.84 -4.31 -25.36
C ARG A 45 -3.32 -5.65 -24.82
N GLY A 46 -4.11 -6.27 -23.96
CA GLY A 46 -4.02 -7.68 -23.61
C GLY A 46 -5.26 -8.40 -24.10
N ASN A 47 -5.13 -9.32 -25.06
CA ASN A 47 -6.22 -10.17 -25.55
C ASN A 47 -6.80 -11.00 -24.39
N LEU A 48 -7.93 -10.56 -23.84
CA LEU A 48 -8.69 -11.33 -22.85
C LEU A 48 -10.16 -11.27 -23.26
N LYS A 49 -10.75 -12.44 -23.48
CA LYS A 49 -12.20 -12.60 -23.69
C LYS A 49 -12.90 -12.13 -22.42
N ILE A 50 -13.30 -10.87 -22.42
CA ILE A 50 -14.24 -10.33 -21.43
C ILE A 50 -15.50 -11.18 -21.53
N ASN A 51 -15.88 -11.82 -20.43
CA ASN A 51 -17.16 -12.55 -20.33
C ASN A 51 -18.27 -11.64 -20.87
N SER A 52 -19.02 -12.10 -21.86
CA SER A 52 -19.90 -11.28 -22.69
C SER A 52 -21.04 -10.57 -21.93
N VAL A 53 -21.19 -10.85 -20.63
CA VAL A 53 -22.14 -10.21 -19.73
C VAL A 53 -21.75 -8.76 -19.41
N LEU A 54 -20.46 -8.46 -19.22
CA LEU A 54 -20.00 -7.13 -18.80
C LEU A 54 -19.95 -6.11 -19.95
N SER A 55 -19.73 -6.58 -21.19
CA SER A 55 -19.78 -5.69 -22.36
C SER A 55 -21.18 -5.13 -22.63
N HIS A 56 -22.23 -5.77 -22.12
CA HIS A 56 -23.60 -5.33 -22.32
C HIS A 56 -24.08 -4.32 -21.27
N LEU A 57 -23.62 -4.41 -20.01
CA LEU A 57 -24.05 -3.46 -18.97
C LEU A 57 -23.55 -2.02 -19.22
N CYS A 58 -22.37 -1.85 -19.83
CA CYS A 58 -21.86 -0.51 -20.19
C CYS A 58 -22.56 0.14 -21.39
N CYS A 59 -23.43 -0.58 -22.12
CA CYS A 59 -24.09 -0.05 -23.32
C CYS A 59 -25.56 0.36 -23.14
N TYR A 60 -26.19 0.09 -21.99
CA TYR A 60 -27.65 0.30 -21.83
C TYR A 60 -28.09 1.64 -21.26
N SER A 61 -27.20 2.63 -21.11
CA SER A 61 -27.61 3.96 -20.67
C SER A 61 -28.08 4.90 -21.79
N LEU A 62 -28.34 4.40 -23.01
CA LEU A 62 -28.94 5.19 -24.08
C LEU A 62 -30.00 4.39 -24.84
N ARG A 63 -31.24 4.88 -24.71
CA ARG A 63 -32.47 4.64 -25.49
C ARG A 63 -33.52 3.72 -24.86
N ASP A 64 -34.58 4.37 -24.39
CA ASP A 64 -35.97 3.91 -24.51
C ASP A 64 -36.26 3.45 -25.95
N ASP A 65 -37.20 2.51 -26.06
CA ASP A 65 -37.74 1.85 -27.26
C ASP A 65 -37.02 0.56 -27.68
N VAL A 66 -37.51 -0.60 -27.19
CA VAL A 66 -37.98 -1.72 -28.03
C VAL A 66 -38.68 -2.78 -27.14
N ASP A 67 -39.98 -2.95 -27.37
CA ASP A 67 -40.91 -3.87 -26.68
C ASP A 67 -40.94 -5.29 -27.29
N ASP A 68 -39.86 -5.76 -27.94
CA ASP A 68 -39.85 -7.03 -28.69
C ASP A 68 -38.54 -7.83 -28.51
N LEU A 69 -38.07 -8.01 -27.27
CA LEU A 69 -36.88 -8.81 -26.94
C LEU A 69 -37.13 -9.96 -25.93
N GLU A 70 -38.39 -10.33 -25.70
CA GLU A 70 -38.73 -11.40 -24.74
C GLU A 70 -38.54 -12.83 -25.30
N ASP A 71 -38.36 -13.00 -26.62
CA ASP A 71 -38.35 -14.34 -27.27
C ASP A 71 -36.96 -14.91 -27.62
N LEU A 72 -35.88 -14.29 -27.11
CA LEU A 72 -34.50 -14.71 -27.43
C LEU A 72 -33.88 -15.72 -26.45
N GLY A 73 -34.66 -16.28 -25.52
CA GLY A 73 -34.18 -17.34 -24.62
C GLY A 73 -32.97 -16.92 -23.78
N PHE A 74 -32.79 -15.62 -23.55
CA PHE A 74 -31.71 -15.12 -22.69
C PHE A 74 -31.93 -15.63 -21.26
N PRO A 75 -30.87 -16.03 -20.56
CA PRO A 75 -30.99 -16.34 -19.15
C PRO A 75 -31.55 -15.11 -18.41
N PRO A 76 -32.40 -15.30 -17.39
CA PRO A 76 -32.94 -14.19 -16.62
C PRO A 76 -31.79 -13.33 -16.09
N PRO A 77 -31.97 -12.00 -15.99
CA PRO A 77 -30.94 -11.13 -15.44
C PRO A 77 -30.59 -11.57 -14.00
N PRO A 78 -29.32 -11.42 -13.58
CA PRO A 78 -28.89 -11.77 -12.23
C PRO A 78 -29.70 -11.02 -11.18
N SER A 79 -29.91 -11.62 -10.00
CA SER A 79 -30.60 -10.90 -8.91
C SER A 79 -29.88 -9.60 -8.55
N PRO A 80 -30.58 -8.59 -7.98
CA PRO A 80 -29.94 -7.34 -7.55
C PRO A 80 -28.76 -7.57 -6.58
N PHE A 81 -28.91 -8.54 -5.68
CA PHE A 81 -27.83 -8.99 -4.80
C PHE A 81 -26.65 -9.55 -5.58
N PHE A 82 -26.91 -10.50 -6.49
CA PHE A 82 -25.83 -11.13 -7.26
C PHE A 82 -25.15 -10.15 -8.20
N SER A 83 -25.89 -9.17 -8.73
CA SER A 83 -25.35 -8.02 -9.48
C SER A 83 -24.42 -7.16 -8.63
N ALA A 84 -24.80 -6.88 -7.37
CA ALA A 84 -23.96 -6.15 -6.42
C ALA A 84 -22.70 -6.93 -6.03
N ILE A 85 -22.76 -8.27 -5.97
CA ILE A 85 -21.58 -9.14 -5.81
C ILE A 85 -20.72 -9.11 -7.08
N LEU A 86 -21.29 -9.24 -8.27
CA LEU A 86 -20.56 -9.21 -9.54
C LEU A 86 -19.84 -7.88 -9.79
N ALA A 87 -20.51 -6.76 -9.50
CA ALA A 87 -19.92 -5.42 -9.60
C ALA A 87 -18.77 -5.23 -8.60
N ALA A 88 -18.72 -6.07 -7.57
CA ALA A 88 -17.81 -5.91 -6.46
C ALA A 88 -16.56 -6.75 -6.49
N PHE A 89 -16.71 -7.98 -6.94
CA PHE A 89 -15.59 -8.87 -7.17
C PHE A 89 -15.17 -8.78 -8.62
N GLN A 90 -15.16 -7.55 -9.18
CA GLN A 90 -14.56 -7.31 -10.47
C GLN A 90 -13.10 -7.75 -10.37
N PRO A 91 -12.69 -8.78 -11.12
CA PRO A 91 -11.34 -9.31 -10.98
C PRO A 91 -10.36 -8.22 -11.37
N THR A 92 -9.48 -7.85 -10.43
CA THR A 92 -8.20 -7.28 -10.82
C THR A 92 -7.47 -8.42 -11.51
N VAL A 93 -7.44 -8.40 -12.85
CA VAL A 93 -6.84 -9.45 -13.68
C VAL A 93 -5.30 -9.47 -13.58
N CYS A 94 -4.75 -8.81 -12.57
CA CYS A 94 -3.33 -8.66 -12.38
C CYS A 94 -2.90 -9.29 -11.07
N ASP A 95 -2.04 -10.30 -11.15
CA ASP A 95 -1.32 -10.85 -10.00
C ASP A 95 -0.31 -9.84 -9.41
N ASP A 96 -0.10 -8.70 -10.07
CA ASP A 96 0.73 -7.59 -9.57
C ASP A 96 -0.10 -6.61 -8.73
N ALA A 97 0.22 -6.56 -7.44
CA ALA A 97 -0.42 -5.66 -6.48
C ALA A 97 -0.20 -4.17 -6.78
N GLU A 98 0.91 -3.79 -7.43
CA GLU A 98 1.17 -2.40 -7.83
C GLU A 98 0.30 -1.97 -9.02
N GLU A 99 0.09 -2.86 -9.99
CA GLU A 99 -0.86 -2.64 -11.09
C GLU A 99 -2.30 -2.56 -10.57
N ALA A 100 -2.68 -3.48 -9.69
CA ALA A 100 -4.00 -3.49 -9.07
C ALA A 100 -4.31 -2.16 -8.37
N TRP A 101 -3.35 -1.62 -7.61
CA TRP A 101 -3.48 -0.31 -6.98
C TRP A 101 -3.59 0.83 -8.00
N ARG A 102 -2.79 0.82 -9.08
CA ARG A 102 -2.86 1.86 -10.11
C ARG A 102 -4.19 1.86 -10.86
N CYS A 103 -4.70 0.67 -11.21
CA CYS A 103 -6.04 0.52 -11.77
C CYS A 103 -7.11 1.05 -10.81
N HIS A 104 -7.00 0.72 -9.52
CA HIS A 104 -7.90 1.21 -8.48
C HIS A 104 -7.89 2.73 -8.40
N ILE A 105 -6.73 3.39 -8.37
CA ILE A 105 -6.62 4.85 -8.36
C ILE A 105 -7.33 5.48 -9.56
N ASN A 106 -7.10 4.96 -10.77
CA ASN A 106 -7.71 5.49 -11.98
C ASN A 106 -9.25 5.41 -11.93
N GLN A 107 -9.81 4.33 -11.39
CA GLN A 107 -11.25 4.17 -11.20
C GLN A 107 -11.77 5.07 -10.07
N LEU A 108 -11.07 5.10 -8.94
CA LEU A 108 -11.44 5.84 -7.73
C LEU A 108 -11.54 7.34 -7.99
N VAL A 109 -10.64 7.92 -8.78
CA VAL A 109 -10.68 9.36 -9.10
C VAL A 109 -11.95 9.73 -9.87
N THR A 110 -12.46 8.82 -10.70
CA THR A 110 -13.73 8.99 -11.44
C THR A 110 -14.96 8.49 -10.70
N ASP A 111 -14.79 7.92 -9.50
CA ASP A 111 -15.88 7.36 -8.70
C ASP A 111 -16.86 8.48 -8.29
N SER A 112 -18.15 8.19 -8.42
CA SER A 112 -19.23 9.16 -8.15
C SER A 112 -20.27 8.65 -7.16
N ASP A 113 -20.28 7.34 -6.89
CA ASP A 113 -21.26 6.67 -6.04
C ASP A 113 -20.62 5.86 -4.90
N GLY A 114 -19.29 5.85 -4.81
CA GLY A 114 -18.54 5.13 -3.79
C GLY A 114 -18.38 3.63 -4.09
N SER A 115 -18.87 3.17 -5.25
CA SER A 115 -18.79 1.75 -5.64
C SER A 115 -17.36 1.25 -5.80
N CYS A 116 -16.42 2.13 -6.20
CA CYS A 116 -14.99 1.80 -6.24
C CYS A 116 -14.35 2.01 -4.85
N ALA A 117 -14.70 3.09 -4.16
CA ALA A 117 -14.11 3.49 -2.88
C ALA A 117 -14.13 2.39 -1.80
N VAL A 118 -15.19 1.56 -1.76
CA VAL A 118 -15.31 0.44 -0.81
C VAL A 118 -14.16 -0.57 -0.88
N TYR A 119 -13.43 -0.68 -1.99
CA TYR A 119 -12.30 -1.61 -2.13
C TYR A 119 -10.95 -1.03 -1.72
N THR A 120 -10.85 0.29 -1.53
CA THR A 120 -9.57 1.00 -1.34
C THR A 120 -8.71 0.37 -0.24
N PHE A 121 -9.31 0.03 0.89
CA PHE A 121 -8.60 -0.57 2.02
C PHE A 121 -8.05 -1.96 1.70
N GLN A 122 -8.80 -2.79 0.97
CA GLN A 122 -8.37 -4.14 0.60
C GLN A 122 -7.23 -4.09 -0.43
N VAL A 123 -7.38 -3.27 -1.47
CA VAL A 123 -6.38 -3.14 -2.54
C VAL A 123 -5.07 -2.59 -1.96
N PHE A 124 -5.14 -1.52 -1.17
CA PHE A 124 -3.95 -0.95 -0.55
C PHE A 124 -3.31 -1.89 0.48
N SER A 125 -4.10 -2.60 1.30
CA SER A 125 -3.55 -3.57 2.27
C SER A 125 -2.74 -4.66 1.55
N SER A 126 -3.22 -5.14 0.41
CA SER A 126 -2.53 -6.14 -0.41
C SER A 126 -1.23 -5.60 -1.00
N LEU A 127 -1.27 -4.38 -1.55
CA LEU A 127 -0.07 -3.66 -2.01
C LEU A 127 0.96 -3.48 -0.88
N PHE A 128 0.51 -2.99 0.28
CA PHE A 128 1.40 -2.71 1.40
C PHE A 128 2.10 -3.98 1.90
N LYS A 129 1.40 -5.12 1.96
CA LYS A 129 2.02 -6.43 2.27
C LYS A 129 3.11 -6.81 1.26
N ASN A 130 2.87 -6.59 -0.03
CA ASN A 130 3.87 -6.83 -1.08
C ASN A 130 5.12 -5.95 -0.88
N ILE A 131 4.92 -4.64 -0.66
CA ILE A 131 5.99 -3.68 -0.37
C ILE A 131 6.79 -4.10 0.87
N GLN A 132 6.11 -4.47 1.95
CA GLN A 132 6.76 -4.96 3.18
C GLN A 132 7.65 -6.18 2.90
N GLY A 133 7.20 -7.13 2.10
CA GLY A 133 7.99 -8.32 1.73
C GLY A 133 9.27 -7.95 0.97
N LYS A 134 9.17 -7.11 -0.07
CA LYS A 134 10.32 -6.59 -0.84
C LYS A 134 11.29 -5.82 0.06
N PHE A 135 10.75 -4.90 0.87
CA PHE A 135 11.49 -4.08 1.81
C PHE A 135 12.27 -4.90 2.84
N CYS A 136 11.64 -5.92 3.44
CA CYS A 136 12.29 -6.79 4.42
C CYS A 136 13.44 -7.57 3.79
N THR A 137 13.24 -8.07 2.56
CA THR A 137 14.28 -8.79 1.81
C THR A 137 15.47 -7.87 1.53
N LEU A 138 15.23 -6.69 0.97
CA LEU A 138 16.28 -5.70 0.69
C LEU A 138 17.02 -5.27 1.96
N THR A 139 16.29 -4.98 3.03
CA THR A 139 16.88 -4.56 4.31
C THR A 139 17.77 -5.65 4.90
N LYS A 140 17.34 -6.92 4.80
CA LYS A 140 18.14 -8.07 5.23
C LYS A 140 19.40 -8.24 4.39
N ASP A 141 19.30 -8.08 3.08
CA ASP A 141 20.44 -8.16 2.17
C ASP A 141 21.48 -7.06 2.44
N VAL A 142 21.02 -5.82 2.65
CA VAL A 142 21.89 -4.70 3.04
C VAL A 142 22.52 -4.98 4.40
N ALA A 143 21.76 -5.38 5.42
CA ALA A 143 22.30 -5.66 6.75
C ALA A 143 23.35 -6.79 6.71
N THR A 144 23.11 -7.84 5.92
CA THR A 144 24.06 -8.93 5.71
C THR A 144 25.33 -8.45 5.02
N TYR A 145 25.19 -7.60 3.99
CA TYR A 145 26.32 -6.98 3.30
C TYR A 145 27.11 -6.04 4.20
N LEU A 146 26.46 -5.30 5.11
CA LEU A 146 27.14 -4.43 6.08
C LEU A 146 27.86 -5.23 7.17
N GLY A 147 27.32 -6.36 7.63
CA GLY A 147 27.87 -7.12 8.76
C GLY A 147 28.05 -6.24 10.01
N GLU A 148 29.21 -6.34 10.66
CA GLU A 148 29.60 -5.50 11.80
C GLU A 148 30.11 -4.09 11.40
N GLY A 149 30.14 -3.80 10.10
CA GLY A 149 30.54 -2.51 9.55
C GLY A 149 29.70 -1.36 10.11
N LEU A 150 30.29 -0.16 10.15
CA LEU A 150 29.62 1.07 10.62
C LEU A 150 28.98 0.93 12.01
N ARG A 151 29.66 0.25 12.93
CA ARG A 151 29.22 -0.01 14.32
C ARG A 151 27.89 -0.77 14.40
N GLY A 152 27.70 -1.77 13.52
CA GLY A 152 26.55 -2.65 13.56
C GLY A 152 25.21 -1.96 13.23
N ILE A 153 25.23 -0.87 12.45
CA ILE A 153 24.03 -0.13 12.05
C ILE A 153 22.98 -1.01 11.35
N GLY A 154 23.42 -2.08 10.66
CA GLY A 154 22.55 -3.09 10.06
C GLY A 154 21.53 -3.69 11.04
N SER A 155 21.90 -3.87 12.31
CA SER A 155 21.00 -4.39 13.35
C SER A 155 19.82 -3.46 13.65
N LYS A 156 20.03 -2.14 13.55
CA LYS A 156 18.97 -1.13 13.75
C LYS A 156 17.98 -1.12 12.58
N PHE A 157 18.49 -1.25 11.36
CA PHE A 157 17.65 -1.43 10.17
C PHE A 157 16.78 -2.69 10.27
N LEU A 158 17.38 -3.83 10.65
CA LEU A 158 16.63 -5.08 10.86
C LEU A 158 15.54 -4.94 11.92
N ARG A 159 15.83 -4.28 13.04
CA ARG A 159 14.83 -4.02 14.09
C ARG A 159 13.67 -3.14 13.58
N SER A 160 13.97 -2.12 12.79
CA SER A 160 12.96 -1.26 12.17
C SER A 160 12.08 -2.05 11.20
N SER A 161 12.70 -2.86 10.33
CA SER A 161 12.00 -3.76 9.41
C SER A 161 11.11 -4.78 10.13
N GLN A 162 11.56 -5.40 11.21
CA GLN A 162 10.75 -6.31 12.03
C GLN A 162 9.52 -5.60 12.62
N MET A 163 9.68 -4.37 13.10
CA MET A 163 8.54 -3.62 13.64
C MET A 163 7.56 -3.16 12.57
N LEU A 164 8.01 -2.95 11.33
CA LEU A 164 7.10 -2.77 10.20
C LEU A 164 6.29 -4.04 9.95
N THR A 165 6.90 -5.24 10.01
CA THR A 165 6.16 -6.50 9.79
C THR A 165 5.07 -6.75 10.82
N THR A 166 5.18 -6.24 12.06
CA THR A 166 4.09 -6.35 13.04
C THR A 166 2.85 -5.54 12.65
N CYS A 167 2.98 -4.60 11.72
CA CYS A 167 1.87 -3.82 11.15
C CYS A 167 1.18 -4.51 9.97
N SER A 168 1.67 -5.65 9.49
CA SER A 168 1.09 -6.34 8.31
C SER A 168 -0.35 -6.80 8.53
N ASP A 169 -0.78 -6.89 9.79
CA ASP A 169 -2.16 -7.16 10.21
C ASP A 169 -2.99 -5.88 10.41
N CYS A 170 -2.84 -4.89 9.52
CA CYS A 170 -3.74 -3.73 9.49
C CYS A 170 -5.21 -4.20 9.48
N PRO A 171 -6.10 -3.54 10.23
CA PRO A 171 -7.48 -3.95 10.29
C PRO A 171 -8.13 -3.79 8.90
N THR A 172 -8.87 -4.80 8.48
CA THR A 172 -9.68 -4.75 7.27
C THR A 172 -10.93 -3.95 7.56
N ILE A 173 -11.15 -2.90 6.77
CA ILE A 173 -12.33 -2.04 6.87
C ILE A 173 -13.38 -2.51 5.87
N TYR A 174 -14.59 -2.69 6.36
CA TYR A 174 -15.79 -2.94 5.58
C TYR A 174 -16.75 -1.77 5.79
N ILE A 175 -17.15 -1.14 4.71
CA ILE A 175 -18.06 -0.01 4.68
C ILE A 175 -18.87 -0.13 3.38
N ASP A 176 -20.17 0.10 3.44
CA ASP A 176 -21.01 0.14 2.24
C ASP A 176 -20.88 1.50 1.51
N ALA A 177 -21.15 1.50 0.21
CA ALA A 177 -21.01 2.68 -0.64
C ALA A 177 -21.94 3.82 -0.19
N ASP A 178 -23.17 3.50 0.21
CA ASP A 178 -24.15 4.50 0.67
C ASP A 178 -23.67 5.20 1.96
N THR A 179 -22.99 4.48 2.87
CA THR A 179 -22.36 5.07 4.06
C THR A 179 -21.21 5.99 3.67
N ILE A 180 -20.35 5.60 2.72
CA ILE A 180 -19.29 6.48 2.21
C ILE A 180 -19.88 7.80 1.68
N MET A 181 -20.96 7.70 0.91
CA MET A 181 -21.64 8.85 0.31
C MET A 181 -22.35 9.72 1.35
N SER A 182 -23.15 9.10 2.22
CA SER A 182 -23.97 9.81 3.21
C SER A 182 -23.15 10.62 4.22
N TYR A 183 -21.94 10.15 4.55
CA TYR A 183 -21.03 10.82 5.47
C TYR A 183 -19.97 11.69 4.78
N GLY A 184 -20.07 11.87 3.45
CA GLY A 184 -19.13 12.71 2.68
C GLY A 184 -17.68 12.23 2.77
N LEU A 185 -17.48 10.90 2.83
CA LEU A 185 -16.15 10.31 2.92
C LEU A 185 -15.47 10.17 1.55
N LEU A 186 -16.23 10.04 0.47
CA LEU A 186 -15.70 9.72 -0.86
C LEU A 186 -14.55 10.65 -1.27
N GLU A 187 -14.76 11.96 -1.20
CA GLU A 187 -13.75 12.94 -1.59
C GLU A 187 -12.51 12.88 -0.68
N LYS A 188 -12.69 12.68 0.63
CA LYS A 188 -11.56 12.52 1.57
C LYS A 188 -10.74 11.27 1.25
N MET A 189 -11.40 10.17 0.92
CA MET A 189 -10.76 8.93 0.51
C MET A 189 -9.99 9.10 -0.80
N LYS A 190 -10.55 9.82 -1.79
CA LYS A 190 -9.86 10.14 -3.05
C LYS A 190 -8.57 10.92 -2.80
N PHE A 191 -8.63 12.00 -2.01
CA PHE A 191 -7.44 12.80 -1.67
C PHE A 191 -6.38 11.96 -0.95
N SER A 192 -6.77 11.15 0.04
CA SER A 192 -5.84 10.27 0.75
C SER A 192 -5.25 9.18 -0.15
N ALA A 193 -6.02 8.64 -1.11
CA ALA A 193 -5.50 7.65 -2.04
C ALA A 193 -4.46 8.25 -3.01
N LEU A 194 -4.67 9.50 -3.45
CA LEU A 194 -3.67 10.23 -4.24
C LEU A 194 -2.40 10.56 -3.43
N GLU A 195 -2.55 10.93 -2.17
CA GLU A 195 -1.40 11.12 -1.26
C GLU A 195 -0.60 9.82 -1.08
N LEU A 196 -1.29 8.70 -0.88
CA LEU A 196 -0.68 7.37 -0.82
C LEU A 196 0.07 7.03 -2.11
N GLN A 197 -0.49 7.35 -3.27
CA GLN A 197 0.16 7.15 -4.57
C GLN A 197 1.46 7.95 -4.67
N GLU A 198 1.47 9.23 -4.28
CA GLU A 198 2.68 10.06 -4.29
C GLU A 198 3.78 9.49 -3.37
N TYR A 199 3.39 9.04 -2.17
CA TYR A 199 4.33 8.39 -1.26
C TYR A 199 4.90 7.08 -1.83
N LEU A 200 4.09 6.32 -2.56
CA LEU A 200 4.49 5.10 -3.24
C LEU A 200 5.48 5.37 -4.38
N ASP A 201 5.22 6.37 -5.23
CA ASP A 201 6.11 6.70 -6.36
C ASP A 201 7.49 7.14 -5.87
N THR A 202 7.51 7.95 -4.80
CA THR A 202 8.75 8.33 -4.12
C THR A 202 9.45 7.12 -3.46
N TYR A 203 8.69 6.17 -2.91
CA TYR A 203 9.24 4.92 -2.35
C TYR A 203 9.93 4.09 -3.44
N ASN A 204 9.27 3.85 -4.57
CA ASN A 204 9.79 3.07 -5.69
C ASN A 204 11.10 3.65 -6.21
N THR A 205 11.16 4.97 -6.41
CA THR A 205 12.39 5.66 -6.83
C THR A 205 13.56 5.44 -5.84
N LYS A 206 13.29 5.47 -4.53
CA LYS A 206 14.30 5.24 -3.50
C LYS A 206 14.70 3.77 -3.40
N GLU A 207 13.76 2.85 -3.62
CA GLU A 207 14.01 1.41 -3.62
C GLU A 207 14.96 1.06 -4.76
N GLU A 208 14.68 1.50 -5.97
CA GLU A 208 15.54 1.31 -7.14
C GLU A 208 16.96 1.86 -6.89
N ALA A 209 17.07 3.06 -6.31
CA ALA A 209 18.35 3.65 -5.96
C ALA A 209 19.13 2.84 -4.92
N ALA A 210 18.46 2.29 -3.90
CA ALA A 210 19.08 1.46 -2.87
C ALA A 210 19.51 0.09 -3.42
N VAL A 211 18.66 -0.56 -4.23
CA VAL A 211 18.95 -1.84 -4.89
C VAL A 211 20.14 -1.70 -5.83
N SER A 212 20.13 -0.67 -6.69
CA SER A 212 21.21 -0.39 -7.63
C SER A 212 22.53 -0.14 -6.90
N TRP A 213 22.50 0.66 -5.83
CA TRP A 213 23.70 0.94 -5.06
C TRP A 213 24.24 -0.28 -4.31
N LEU A 214 23.37 -1.11 -3.73
CA LEU A 214 23.77 -2.37 -3.10
C LEU A 214 24.47 -3.30 -4.10
N ARG A 215 23.92 -3.41 -5.32
CA ARG A 215 24.53 -4.20 -6.39
C ARG A 215 25.93 -3.69 -6.72
N ASN A 216 26.06 -2.39 -6.98
CA ASN A 216 27.36 -1.77 -7.27
C ASN A 216 28.37 -1.97 -6.12
N CYS A 217 27.91 -1.89 -4.87
CA CYS A 217 28.75 -2.17 -3.71
C CYS A 217 29.26 -3.61 -3.71
N LYS A 218 28.39 -4.61 -3.95
CA LYS A 218 28.79 -6.03 -4.02
C LYS A 218 29.73 -6.32 -5.19
N ASP A 219 29.55 -5.66 -6.32
CA ASP A 219 30.38 -5.85 -7.51
C ASP A 219 31.77 -5.20 -7.34
N THR A 220 31.84 -4.05 -6.67
CA THR A 220 33.09 -3.31 -6.46
C THR A 220 33.87 -3.81 -5.24
N PHE A 221 33.17 -4.20 -4.17
CA PHE A 221 33.73 -4.65 -2.89
C PHE A 221 33.13 -6.01 -2.49
N PRO A 222 33.50 -7.10 -3.19
CA PRO A 222 32.97 -8.44 -2.90
C PRO A 222 33.41 -8.94 -1.52
N ARG A 223 32.45 -9.44 -0.74
CA ARG A 223 32.72 -10.11 0.54
C ARG A 223 33.33 -11.49 0.28
N CYS A 224 34.63 -11.66 0.52
CA CYS A 224 35.27 -12.98 0.48
C CYS A 224 34.75 -13.88 1.61
N PRO A 225 34.23 -15.09 1.32
CA PRO A 225 33.87 -16.04 2.36
C PRO A 225 35.15 -16.71 2.89
N GLY A 226 35.68 -16.21 4.02
CA GLY A 226 36.80 -16.84 4.74
C GLY A 226 37.94 -15.91 5.10
N ASP A 227 37.67 -14.80 5.78
CA ASP A 227 38.71 -13.88 6.23
C ASP A 227 39.37 -14.39 7.53
N SER A 228 40.28 -15.36 7.39
CA SER A 228 41.15 -15.85 8.47
C SER A 228 42.65 -15.80 8.12
N VAL A 229 43.06 -15.01 7.13
CA VAL A 229 44.50 -14.83 6.84
C VAL A 229 44.77 -13.35 6.61
N VAL A 230 45.11 -12.66 7.70
CA VAL A 230 45.64 -11.30 7.70
C VAL A 230 47.04 -11.32 7.08
N THR A 231 47.18 -10.83 5.85
CA THR A 231 48.44 -10.28 5.35
C THR A 231 48.21 -8.83 5.01
N CYS A 232 48.52 -7.94 5.95
CA CYS A 232 48.45 -6.49 5.74
C CYS A 232 49.42 -6.08 4.63
N GLN A 233 48.90 -5.47 3.56
CA GLN A 233 49.68 -4.77 2.54
C GLN A 233 49.42 -3.25 2.67
N PRO A 234 50.40 -2.37 2.41
CA PRO A 234 50.24 -0.92 2.60
C PRO A 234 49.23 -0.22 1.66
N GLY A 235 48.58 -0.94 0.75
CA GLY A 235 47.45 -0.46 -0.07
C GLY A 235 46.07 -0.62 0.61
N ASP A 236 46.02 -1.29 1.77
CA ASP A 236 44.78 -1.68 2.45
C ASP A 236 43.98 -0.50 3.05
N SER A 237 44.53 0.72 3.15
CA SER A 237 43.82 1.84 3.82
C SER A 237 42.86 2.58 2.91
N GLU A 238 43.24 2.88 1.66
CA GLU A 238 42.40 3.65 0.72
C GLU A 238 41.21 2.83 0.21
N GLU A 239 41.43 1.55 -0.12
CA GLU A 239 40.37 0.64 -0.55
C GLU A 239 39.34 0.41 0.57
N LYS A 240 39.79 0.14 1.80
CA LYS A 240 38.90 0.06 2.98
C LYS A 240 38.19 1.39 3.27
N GLN A 241 38.86 2.51 3.03
CA GLN A 241 38.22 3.82 3.15
C GLN A 241 37.11 4.01 2.10
N MET A 242 37.35 3.60 0.86
CA MET A 242 36.38 3.69 -0.23
C MET A 242 35.20 2.73 -0.01
N GLU A 243 35.45 1.51 0.44
CA GLU A 243 34.42 0.55 0.84
C GLU A 243 33.54 1.15 1.96
N SER A 244 34.16 1.74 2.98
CA SER A 244 33.42 2.38 4.08
C SER A 244 32.58 3.57 3.60
N LEU A 245 33.03 4.35 2.60
CA LEU A 245 32.24 5.43 2.00
C LEU A 245 31.03 4.87 1.23
N ALA A 246 31.25 3.81 0.45
CA ALA A 246 30.20 3.14 -0.30
C ALA A 246 29.13 2.53 0.64
N GLN A 247 29.56 1.87 1.72
CA GLN A 247 28.67 1.35 2.77
C GLN A 247 27.89 2.47 3.48
N LEU A 248 28.52 3.61 3.76
CA LEU A 248 27.87 4.74 4.41
C LEU A 248 26.80 5.37 3.52
N GLU A 249 27.09 5.51 2.23
CA GLU A 249 26.13 5.97 1.25
C GLU A 249 24.97 4.96 1.06
N LEU A 250 25.26 3.66 1.12
CA LEU A 250 24.23 2.61 1.13
C LEU A 250 23.29 2.78 2.34
N CYS A 251 23.85 3.00 3.54
CA CYS A 251 23.08 3.28 4.74
C CYS A 251 22.20 4.53 4.59
N GLN A 252 22.71 5.60 3.95
CA GLN A 252 21.91 6.80 3.70
C GLN A 252 20.72 6.54 2.77
N ARG A 253 20.93 5.77 1.69
CA ARG A 253 19.86 5.39 0.78
C ARG A 253 18.82 4.51 1.48
N LEU A 254 19.27 3.51 2.25
CA LEU A 254 18.38 2.63 3.00
C LEU A 254 17.60 3.38 4.09
N TYR A 255 18.22 4.33 4.78
CA TYR A 255 17.55 5.22 5.73
C TYR A 255 16.45 6.04 5.06
N LYS A 256 16.74 6.66 3.91
CA LYS A 256 15.73 7.42 3.15
C LYS A 256 14.56 6.54 2.72
N LEU A 257 14.83 5.28 2.36
CA LEU A 257 13.81 4.30 2.02
C LEU A 257 12.94 3.91 3.24
N HIS A 258 13.55 3.63 4.39
CA HIS A 258 12.84 3.36 5.66
C HIS A 258 11.93 4.52 6.06
N PHE A 259 12.44 5.75 5.96
CA PHE A 259 11.68 6.94 6.26
C PHE A 259 10.50 7.12 5.30
N GLN A 260 10.71 6.85 4.00
CA GLN A 260 9.64 6.94 3.02
C GLN A 260 8.52 5.91 3.26
N LEU A 261 8.88 4.67 3.60
CA LEU A 261 7.90 3.64 3.94
C LEU A 261 7.12 4.00 5.21
N LEU A 262 7.75 4.66 6.17
CA LEU A 262 7.06 5.21 7.35
C LEU A 262 6.02 6.27 6.96
N LEU A 263 6.33 7.19 6.05
CA LEU A 263 5.39 8.20 5.57
C LEU A 263 4.19 7.56 4.86
N LEU A 264 4.46 6.58 3.98
CA LEU A 264 3.42 5.80 3.30
C LEU A 264 2.49 5.12 4.32
N PHE A 265 3.07 4.47 5.34
CA PHE A 265 2.31 3.82 6.40
C PHE A 265 1.49 4.81 7.24
N GLN A 266 2.04 5.98 7.58
CA GLN A 266 1.34 7.03 8.32
C GLN A 266 0.14 7.58 7.54
N SER A 267 0.30 7.81 6.22
CA SER A 267 -0.81 8.23 5.37
C SER A 267 -1.90 7.15 5.31
N TYR A 268 -1.53 5.87 5.28
CA TYR A 268 -2.53 4.79 5.33
C TYR A 268 -3.27 4.74 6.68
N CYS A 269 -2.56 4.95 7.79
CA CYS A 269 -3.18 5.08 9.11
C CYS A 269 -4.14 6.28 9.17
N SER A 270 -3.81 7.39 8.51
CA SER A 270 -4.68 8.57 8.40
C SER A 270 -5.98 8.23 7.65
N LEU A 271 -5.88 7.50 6.53
CA LEU A 271 -7.04 7.01 5.77
C LEU A 271 -7.94 6.10 6.63
N ILE A 272 -7.36 5.15 7.38
CA ILE A 272 -8.09 4.31 8.35
C ILE A 272 -8.76 5.18 9.43
N GLY A 273 -8.09 6.24 9.87
CA GLY A 273 -8.58 7.20 10.86
C GLY A 273 -9.84 7.95 10.43
N GLN A 274 -9.98 8.23 9.13
CA GLN A 274 -11.18 8.89 8.58
C GLN A 274 -12.44 8.03 8.77
N VAL A 275 -12.32 6.73 8.57
CA VAL A 275 -13.43 5.79 8.77
C VAL A 275 -13.68 5.54 10.26
N HIS A 276 -12.62 5.43 11.07
CA HIS A 276 -12.77 5.37 12.52
C HIS A 276 -13.52 6.58 13.10
N ALA A 277 -13.28 7.78 12.57
CA ALA A 277 -13.94 8.99 13.05
C ALA A 277 -15.46 8.95 12.90
N ILE A 278 -15.98 8.28 11.86
CA ILE A 278 -17.43 8.08 11.71
C ILE A 278 -17.93 6.86 12.49
N SER A 279 -17.08 5.86 12.77
CA SER A 279 -17.48 4.63 13.49
C SER A 279 -18.03 4.86 14.91
N SER A 280 -17.80 6.05 15.49
CA SER A 280 -18.36 6.47 16.78
C SER A 280 -19.76 7.08 16.69
N VAL A 281 -20.31 7.22 15.49
CA VAL A 281 -21.65 7.77 15.25
C VAL A 281 -22.70 6.71 15.65
N PRO A 282 -23.61 7.01 16.60
CA PRO A 282 -24.57 6.03 17.12
C PRO A 282 -25.53 5.43 16.10
N GLU A 283 -25.81 6.15 15.01
CA GLU A 283 -26.68 5.73 13.93
C GLU A 283 -26.06 4.64 13.05
N LEU A 284 -24.74 4.40 13.15
CA LEU A 284 -24.06 3.35 12.41
C LEU A 284 -24.17 1.99 13.12
N LEU A 285 -24.59 0.97 12.37
CA LEU A 285 -24.52 -0.42 12.79
C LEU A 285 -23.07 -0.91 12.70
N ASN A 286 -22.50 -1.26 13.85
CA ASN A 286 -21.15 -1.78 13.93
C ASN A 286 -21.12 -3.33 13.94
N MET A 287 -20.76 -3.93 12.81
CA MET A 287 -20.65 -5.39 12.63
C MET A 287 -19.23 -5.93 12.93
N SER A 288 -18.33 -5.13 13.49
CA SER A 288 -16.92 -5.53 13.72
C SER A 288 -16.80 -6.81 14.54
N ARG A 289 -17.62 -6.96 15.59
CA ARG A 289 -17.59 -8.16 16.45
C ARG A 289 -18.02 -9.39 15.68
N GLU A 290 -19.17 -9.31 15.01
CA GLU A 290 -19.75 -10.41 14.25
C GLU A 290 -18.81 -10.91 13.15
N LEU A 291 -18.24 -9.99 12.36
CA LEU A 291 -17.26 -10.34 11.34
C LEU A 291 -15.94 -10.85 11.91
N THR A 292 -15.51 -10.39 13.08
CA THR A 292 -14.31 -10.91 13.75
C THR A 292 -14.52 -12.35 14.25
N ASP A 293 -15.68 -12.63 14.83
CA ASP A 293 -16.06 -13.97 15.29
C ASP A 293 -16.22 -14.93 14.08
N LEU A 294 -16.82 -14.44 12.99
CA LEU A 294 -16.93 -15.18 11.73
C LEU A 294 -15.55 -15.47 11.12
N LYS A 295 -14.66 -14.47 11.03
CA LYS A 295 -13.29 -14.63 10.53
C LYS A 295 -12.55 -15.72 11.30
N SER A 296 -12.61 -15.67 12.63
CA SER A 296 -11.95 -16.65 13.51
C SER A 296 -12.51 -18.06 13.30
N SER A 297 -13.82 -18.19 13.12
CA SER A 297 -14.49 -19.46 12.87
C SER A 297 -14.14 -20.06 11.50
N LEU A 298 -14.07 -19.22 10.46
CA LEU A 298 -13.65 -19.63 9.12
C LEU A 298 -12.19 -20.06 9.07
N GLN A 299 -11.29 -19.32 9.74
CA GLN A 299 -9.87 -19.70 9.84
C GLN A 299 -9.67 -21.04 10.56
N ALA A 300 -10.45 -21.31 11.61
CA ALA A 300 -10.43 -22.61 12.28
C ALA A 300 -10.93 -23.74 11.35
N ALA A 301 -11.90 -23.44 10.49
CA ALA A 301 -12.48 -24.40 9.55
C ALA A 301 -11.57 -24.73 8.36
N GLU A 302 -10.68 -23.82 7.95
CA GLU A 302 -9.67 -24.06 6.90
C GLU A 302 -8.71 -25.21 7.23
N ALA A 303 -8.46 -25.47 8.52
CA ALA A 303 -7.54 -26.51 8.99
C ALA A 303 -8.09 -27.96 8.88
N VAL A 304 -9.36 -28.14 8.51
CA VAL A 304 -10.05 -29.45 8.55
C VAL A 304 -10.05 -30.14 7.18
N ALA A 305 -9.85 -31.47 7.16
CA ALA A 305 -9.66 -32.32 5.97
C ALA A 305 -10.89 -32.45 5.03
N ALA A 306 -10.63 -33.03 3.84
CA ALA A 306 -11.46 -33.00 2.63
C ALA A 306 -12.91 -33.49 2.79
N MET A 307 -13.84 -32.75 2.18
CA MET A 307 -15.25 -33.11 2.01
C MET A 307 -15.61 -33.12 0.52
N VAL A 308 -16.60 -33.94 0.14
CA VAL A 308 -17.15 -33.95 -1.22
C VAL A 308 -17.97 -32.67 -1.42
N VAL A 309 -17.64 -31.89 -2.44
CA VAL A 309 -18.32 -30.64 -2.79
C VAL A 309 -19.31 -30.89 -3.93
N PRO A 310 -20.58 -30.46 -3.84
CA PRO A 310 -21.52 -30.53 -4.95
C PRO A 310 -21.09 -29.62 -6.10
N SER A 311 -21.41 -30.01 -7.34
CA SER A 311 -21.30 -29.11 -8.49
C SER A 311 -22.52 -28.19 -8.53
N PHE A 312 -22.29 -26.88 -8.67
CA PHE A 312 -23.36 -25.90 -8.76
C PHE A 312 -23.65 -25.56 -10.23
N PRO A 313 -24.93 -25.40 -10.61
CA PRO A 313 -25.30 -25.12 -12.00
C PRO A 313 -24.90 -23.71 -12.44
N THR A 314 -24.88 -22.74 -11.52
CA THR A 314 -24.52 -21.34 -11.76
C THR A 314 -23.71 -20.78 -10.61
N SER A 315 -22.94 -19.72 -10.87
CA SER A 315 -22.22 -18.97 -9.84
C SER A 315 -23.16 -18.31 -8.82
N GLU A 316 -24.36 -17.88 -9.24
CA GLU A 316 -25.37 -17.35 -8.33
C GLU A 316 -25.89 -18.42 -7.35
N ALA A 317 -26.18 -19.64 -7.85
CA ALA A 317 -26.60 -20.75 -7.00
C ALA A 317 -25.51 -21.14 -5.99
N ALA A 318 -24.25 -21.10 -6.41
CA ALA A 318 -23.11 -21.31 -5.53
C ALA A 318 -23.00 -20.23 -4.43
N VAL A 319 -23.17 -18.95 -4.77
CA VAL A 319 -23.18 -17.86 -3.78
C VAL A 319 -24.31 -18.05 -2.76
N GLN A 320 -25.52 -18.41 -3.21
CA GLN A 320 -26.65 -18.67 -2.31
C GLN A 320 -26.37 -19.86 -1.36
N ALA A 321 -25.81 -20.94 -1.89
CA ALA A 321 -25.44 -22.11 -1.07
C ALA A 321 -24.35 -21.77 -0.03
N ILE A 322 -23.37 -20.92 -0.39
CA ILE A 322 -22.35 -20.42 0.54
C ILE A 322 -23.00 -19.59 1.65
N LEU A 323 -23.88 -18.65 1.30
CA LEU A 323 -24.59 -17.82 2.28
C LEU A 323 -25.43 -18.64 3.25
N GLU A 324 -26.11 -19.68 2.75
CA GLU A 324 -26.85 -20.62 3.58
C GLU A 324 -25.93 -21.37 4.55
N CYS A 325 -24.76 -21.83 4.10
CA CYS A 325 -23.76 -22.45 4.97
C CYS A 325 -23.29 -21.47 6.07
N LEU A 326 -23.00 -20.22 5.72
CA LEU A 326 -22.59 -19.20 6.68
C LEU A 326 -23.69 -18.91 7.72
N ARG A 327 -24.94 -18.79 7.27
CA ARG A 327 -26.12 -18.59 8.14
C ARG A 327 -26.33 -19.76 9.11
N ASN A 328 -26.08 -20.99 8.65
CA ASN A 328 -26.25 -22.20 9.45
C ASN A 328 -25.01 -22.57 10.27
N HIS A 329 -23.98 -21.71 10.31
CA HIS A 329 -22.69 -21.97 10.95
C HIS A 329 -21.94 -23.21 10.43
N GLU A 330 -22.21 -23.63 9.19
CA GLU A 330 -21.54 -24.73 8.50
C GLU A 330 -20.24 -24.24 7.82
N PHE A 331 -19.33 -23.66 8.62
CA PHE A 331 -18.14 -22.95 8.12
C PHE A 331 -17.21 -23.82 7.28
N THR A 332 -17.03 -25.09 7.66
CA THR A 332 -16.24 -26.03 6.86
C THR A 332 -16.82 -26.19 5.46
N LYS A 333 -18.16 -26.30 5.31
CA LYS A 333 -18.79 -26.39 3.99
C LYS A 333 -18.59 -25.10 3.20
N ALA A 334 -18.77 -23.93 3.81
CA ALA A 334 -18.58 -22.64 3.15
C ALA A 334 -17.15 -22.48 2.57
N VAL A 335 -16.12 -22.82 3.36
CA VAL A 335 -14.72 -22.81 2.92
C VAL A 335 -14.49 -23.80 1.77
N ARG A 336 -15.08 -24.99 1.83
CA ARG A 336 -14.95 -25.97 0.73
C ARG A 336 -15.66 -25.54 -0.55
N TYR A 337 -16.84 -24.95 -0.41
CA TYR A 337 -17.61 -24.46 -1.56
C TYR A 337 -16.84 -23.38 -2.29
N ILE A 338 -16.28 -22.40 -1.57
CA ILE A 338 -15.51 -21.33 -2.24
C ILE A 338 -14.25 -21.86 -2.93
N GLN A 339 -13.53 -22.81 -2.32
CA GLN A 339 -12.34 -23.44 -2.93
C GLN A 339 -12.68 -24.14 -4.27
N GLU A 340 -13.77 -24.90 -4.30
CA GLU A 340 -14.20 -25.59 -5.52
C GLU A 340 -14.78 -24.61 -6.55
N CYS A 341 -15.53 -23.60 -6.10
CA CYS A 341 -16.09 -22.57 -6.98
C CYS A 341 -15.00 -21.73 -7.66
N ARG A 342 -13.88 -21.43 -6.99
CA ARG A 342 -12.70 -20.80 -7.61
C ARG A 342 -12.11 -21.64 -8.74
N ARG A 343 -12.17 -22.97 -8.61
CA ARG A 343 -11.70 -23.91 -9.64
C ARG A 343 -12.63 -23.94 -10.85
N GLN A 344 -13.93 -23.85 -10.62
CA GLN A 344 -14.96 -23.86 -11.68
C GLN A 344 -15.10 -22.50 -12.37
N TRP A 345 -14.95 -21.40 -11.63
CA TRP A 345 -15.05 -20.02 -12.12
C TRP A 345 -13.81 -19.21 -11.68
N PRO A 346 -12.65 -19.44 -12.30
CA PRO A 346 -11.43 -18.69 -12.00
C PRO A 346 -11.64 -17.21 -12.28
N ASN A 347 -11.17 -16.34 -11.39
CA ASN A 347 -11.29 -14.89 -11.49
C ASN A 347 -12.74 -14.39 -11.57
N GLY A 348 -13.68 -15.16 -11.02
CA GLY A 348 -15.09 -14.76 -10.86
C GLY A 348 -15.37 -14.16 -9.48
N VAL A 349 -16.65 -14.19 -9.08
CA VAL A 349 -17.14 -13.67 -7.78
C VAL A 349 -16.52 -14.33 -6.53
N PHE A 350 -15.77 -15.41 -6.72
CA PHE A 350 -15.15 -16.19 -5.65
C PHE A 350 -13.69 -15.80 -5.38
N GLY A 351 -13.18 -14.77 -6.05
CA GLY A 351 -11.79 -14.31 -5.88
C GLY A 351 -10.77 -15.12 -6.68
N GLY A 352 -9.56 -14.57 -6.78
CA GLY A 352 -8.41 -15.21 -7.45
C GLY A 352 -7.57 -16.08 -6.50
N SER A 353 -6.53 -16.73 -7.03
CA SER A 353 -5.60 -17.56 -6.23
C SER A 353 -4.73 -16.79 -5.26
N SER A 354 -4.62 -15.46 -5.43
CA SER A 354 -3.89 -14.55 -4.55
C SER A 354 -4.72 -14.06 -3.36
N GLU A 355 -6.04 -14.24 -3.38
CA GLU A 355 -6.94 -13.80 -2.32
C GLU A 355 -7.21 -14.92 -1.31
N SER A 356 -7.27 -14.58 -0.02
CA SER A 356 -7.69 -15.53 1.02
C SER A 356 -9.16 -15.92 0.86
N GLU A 357 -9.46 -17.22 0.94
CA GLU A 357 -10.82 -17.76 0.94
C GLU A 357 -11.67 -17.14 2.05
N VAL A 358 -11.12 -17.04 3.27
CA VAL A 358 -11.76 -16.38 4.41
C VAL A 358 -12.13 -14.94 4.06
N GLN A 359 -11.21 -14.19 3.44
CA GLN A 359 -11.45 -12.79 3.09
C GLN A 359 -12.59 -12.66 2.07
N THR A 360 -12.60 -13.49 1.04
CA THR A 360 -13.69 -13.48 0.05
C THR A 360 -15.03 -13.85 0.70
N LEU A 361 -15.07 -14.86 1.58
CA LEU A 361 -16.29 -15.23 2.31
C LEU A 361 -16.81 -14.10 3.20
N LEU A 362 -15.93 -13.39 3.91
CA LEU A 362 -16.31 -12.21 4.70
C LEU A 362 -16.88 -11.09 3.82
N ASN A 363 -16.27 -10.85 2.65
CA ASN A 363 -16.77 -9.85 1.70
C ASN A 363 -18.16 -10.22 1.17
N VAL A 364 -18.41 -11.50 0.83
CA VAL A 364 -19.72 -11.99 0.38
C VAL A 364 -20.75 -11.85 1.49
N TYR A 365 -20.40 -12.25 2.72
CA TYR A 365 -21.26 -12.15 3.89
C TYR A 365 -21.65 -10.70 4.19
N PHE A 366 -20.67 -9.81 4.32
CA PHE A 366 -20.91 -8.40 4.66
C PHE A 366 -21.84 -7.75 3.64
N ARG A 367 -21.57 -7.94 2.35
CA ARG A 367 -22.41 -7.38 1.28
C ARG A 367 -23.85 -7.88 1.30
N HIS A 368 -24.04 -9.15 1.60
CA HIS A 368 -25.38 -9.71 1.75
C HIS A 368 -26.13 -9.05 2.89
N GLN A 369 -25.45 -8.79 4.02
CA GLN A 369 -26.07 -8.15 5.17
C GLN A 369 -26.36 -6.67 4.95
N THR A 370 -25.53 -5.96 4.19
CA THR A 370 -25.71 -4.53 3.93
C THR A 370 -26.55 -4.23 2.68
N LEU A 371 -27.07 -5.23 1.98
CA LEU A 371 -27.83 -4.99 0.75
C LEU A 371 -29.12 -4.20 1.07
N GLY A 372 -29.24 -3.01 0.49
CA GLY A 372 -30.40 -2.13 0.70
C GLY A 372 -30.47 -1.52 2.10
N GLN A 373 -29.39 -1.60 2.88
CA GLN A 373 -29.27 -0.96 4.19
C GLN A 373 -28.09 0.01 4.17
N THR A 374 -28.34 1.24 4.60
CA THR A 374 -27.29 2.24 4.79
C THR A 374 -26.84 2.26 6.25
N GLY A 375 -25.61 2.69 6.48
CA GLY A 375 -25.09 2.92 7.82
C GLY A 375 -24.47 1.69 8.47
N THR A 376 -23.81 0.80 7.71
CA THR A 376 -23.14 -0.37 8.29
C THR A 376 -21.62 -0.29 8.12
N ILE A 377 -20.90 -0.57 9.21
CA ILE A 377 -19.44 -0.52 9.24
C ILE A 377 -18.88 -1.71 10.02
N ALA A 378 -17.75 -2.23 9.58
CA ALA A 378 -16.98 -3.18 10.37
C ALA A 378 -15.47 -3.00 10.22
N LEU A 379 -14.78 -3.21 11.33
CA LEU A 379 -13.33 -3.19 11.44
C LEU A 379 -12.86 -4.54 11.96
N VAL A 380 -12.19 -5.31 11.11
CA VAL A 380 -11.85 -6.71 11.37
C VAL A 380 -10.34 -6.89 11.30
N GLY A 381 -9.69 -7.24 12.41
CA GLY A 381 -8.25 -7.47 12.45
C GLY A 381 -7.61 -6.99 13.73
N SER A 382 -6.30 -6.74 13.67
CA SER A 382 -5.52 -6.34 14.83
C SER A 382 -6.04 -5.04 15.45
N ARG A 383 -6.23 -5.03 16.76
CA ARG A 383 -6.52 -3.82 17.56
C ARG A 383 -5.25 -3.09 17.99
N GLN A 384 -4.12 -3.37 17.33
CA GLN A 384 -2.88 -2.68 17.63
C GLN A 384 -3.05 -1.18 17.40
N ASP A 385 -2.49 -0.39 18.32
CA ASP A 385 -2.43 1.05 18.18
C ASP A 385 -1.40 1.39 17.09
N LEU A 386 -1.89 1.62 15.87
CA LEU A 386 -1.05 1.97 14.72
C LEU A 386 -0.26 3.27 14.98
N SER A 387 -0.79 4.18 15.80
CA SER A 387 -0.09 5.42 16.20
C SER A 387 1.15 5.09 17.03
N LEU A 388 1.03 4.19 18.01
CA LEU A 388 2.15 3.74 18.82
C LEU A 388 3.25 3.10 17.95
N ILE A 389 2.87 2.32 16.94
CA ILE A 389 3.87 1.71 16.05
C ILE A 389 4.57 2.78 15.21
N CYS A 390 3.82 3.74 14.65
CA CYS A 390 4.39 4.88 13.93
C CYS A 390 5.39 5.67 14.80
N SER A 391 5.05 5.93 16.07
CA SER A 391 5.95 6.62 17.00
C SER A 391 7.25 5.86 17.23
N LYS A 392 7.18 4.54 17.46
CA LYS A 392 8.37 3.71 17.63
C LYS A 392 9.21 3.64 16.35
N LEU A 393 8.58 3.57 15.17
CA LEU A 393 9.29 3.54 13.89
C LEU A 393 10.00 4.88 13.63
N LEU A 394 9.38 5.99 14.02
CA LEU A 394 9.99 7.31 13.96
C LEU A 394 11.21 7.42 14.89
N GLU A 395 11.11 6.89 16.11
CA GLU A 395 12.22 6.84 17.07
C GLU A 395 13.40 6.04 16.50
N LEU A 396 13.16 4.81 15.99
CA LEU A 396 14.21 3.99 15.36
C LEU A 396 14.82 4.68 14.14
N ASN A 397 14.03 5.37 13.32
CA ASN A 397 14.55 6.17 12.22
C ASN A 397 15.47 7.30 12.73
N GLY A 398 15.11 7.95 13.84
CA GLY A 398 15.96 8.94 14.51
C GLY A 398 17.29 8.36 14.95
N GLU A 399 17.29 7.20 15.62
CA GLU A 399 18.51 6.50 16.04
C GLU A 399 19.42 6.15 14.86
N ILE A 400 18.84 5.61 13.77
CA ILE A 400 19.58 5.25 12.55
C ILE A 400 20.24 6.50 11.95
N ARG A 401 19.49 7.60 11.83
CA ARG A 401 20.01 8.86 11.31
C ARG A 401 21.20 9.37 12.11
N ASP A 402 21.12 9.28 13.44
CA ASP A 402 22.19 9.74 14.33
C ASP A 402 23.43 8.83 14.21
N MET A 403 23.25 7.51 14.08
CA MET A 403 24.36 6.59 13.78
C MET A 403 25.05 6.90 12.45
N ILE A 404 24.29 7.20 11.39
CA ILE A 404 24.85 7.61 10.08
C ILE A 404 25.65 8.91 10.24
N ARG A 405 25.09 9.91 10.93
CA ARG A 405 25.77 11.19 11.18
C ARG A 405 27.07 11.01 11.95
N HIS A 406 27.07 10.16 12.98
CA HIS A 406 28.29 9.84 13.72
C HIS A 406 29.33 9.15 12.83
N ALA A 407 28.91 8.18 12.02
CA ALA A 407 29.80 7.50 11.07
C ALA A 407 30.42 8.46 10.03
N GLN A 408 29.69 9.50 9.62
CA GLN A 408 30.22 10.60 8.80
C GLN A 408 31.25 11.44 9.59
N GLY A 409 30.91 11.85 10.83
CA GLY A 409 31.71 12.75 11.64
C GLY A 409 33.05 12.19 12.13
N TYR A 410 33.11 10.89 12.50
CA TYR A 410 34.37 10.26 12.91
C TYR A 410 35.45 10.32 11.83
N ARG A 411 35.06 10.35 10.55
CA ARG A 411 35.98 10.34 9.41
C ARG A 411 36.53 11.71 9.08
N VAL A 412 35.71 12.77 9.25
CA VAL A 412 36.17 14.16 9.12
C VAL A 412 37.33 14.44 10.10
N VAL A 413 37.23 13.94 11.34
CA VAL A 413 38.30 14.07 12.34
C VAL A 413 39.58 13.30 11.96
N THR A 414 39.46 12.15 11.27
CA THR A 414 40.64 11.37 10.84
C THR A 414 41.40 12.05 9.69
N THR A 415 40.71 12.78 8.81
CA THR A 415 41.32 13.58 7.73
C THR A 415 42.03 14.85 8.19
N TYR A 416 41.81 15.31 9.43
CA TYR A 416 42.46 16.50 10.00
C TYR A 416 43.53 16.19 11.05
N LEU A 417 43.84 14.92 11.30
CA LEU A 417 45.03 14.57 12.11
C LEU A 417 46.28 14.80 11.24
N PRO A 418 47.16 15.76 11.58
CA PRO A 418 48.42 15.93 10.86
C PRO A 418 49.28 14.70 11.12
N ASP A 419 49.87 14.15 10.06
CA ASP A 419 50.92 13.13 10.13
C ASP A 419 51.99 13.58 11.13
N SER A 420 51.94 13.07 12.35
CA SER A 420 52.94 13.34 13.40
C SER A 420 54.20 12.51 13.20
N SER A 421 54.45 11.99 11.99
CA SER A 421 55.64 11.20 11.64
C SER A 421 56.77 12.03 11.01
N ALA A 422 56.57 13.33 10.74
CA ALA A 422 57.62 14.20 10.22
C ALA A 422 58.36 14.96 11.34
N SER A 423 58.93 14.26 12.33
CA SER A 423 59.91 14.83 13.28
C SER A 423 60.71 13.74 14.00
N ALA A 424 61.49 12.97 13.25
CA ALA A 424 62.60 12.22 13.82
C ALA A 424 63.73 12.09 12.79
N THR A 425 64.95 12.41 13.22
CA THR A 425 66.27 12.42 12.52
C THR A 425 66.52 13.61 11.59
N SER A 426 67.64 14.34 11.68
CA SER A 426 69.00 13.93 12.09
C SER A 426 69.77 15.04 12.83
N LEU A 427 70.75 14.56 13.62
CA LEU A 427 71.90 15.20 14.26
C LEU A 427 72.52 16.38 13.52
#